data_AF-A0A6N3V1I4-F1
#
_entry.id   AF-A0A6N3V1I4-F1
#
_cell.length_a   1.000
_cell.length_b   1.000
_cell.length_c   1.000
_cell.angle_alpha   90.00
_cell.angle_beta   90.00
_cell.angle_gamma   90.00
#
_symmetry.space_group_name_H-M   'P 1'
#
loop_
_entity.id
_entity.type
_entity.pdbx_description
1 polymer ?
#
loop_
_entity_poly.entity_id
_entity_poly.type
_entity_poly.pdbx_seq_one_letter_code
_entity_poly.pdbx_strand_id
1 'polypeptide(L)'
;MDTFGEQLVKKATTGADWAKRIGIAVLGLVLATVLMWLSFFTGFMILTMLAVGALFGLVWLLTGMSYEYEYILTNDDLDIDKITGKRKRKRLITLKMNTVEEFGIYDGSNGTNADATVIASDGTNINAYYLIAKHKTHGRTMLIFSPDARMVEMILTTLPYKVKQEATQRINAIKADSEKE
;
A
#
# COMPACT_ATOMS: atom_id res chain seq x y z
N MET A 1 19.22 5.52 21.90
CA MET A 1 17.89 4.89 22.01
C MET A 1 17.59 4.42 20.61
N ASP A 2 17.44 3.11 20.40
CA ASP A 2 17.22 2.57 19.06
C ASP A 2 15.80 2.91 18.64
N THR A 3 15.64 3.64 17.54
CA THR A 3 14.34 4.05 17.01
C THR A 3 13.77 2.89 16.19
N PHE A 4 12.83 2.15 16.79
CA PHE A 4 12.06 1.12 16.10
C PHE A 4 10.57 1.47 16.09
N GLY A 5 10.00 1.45 14.90
CA GLY A 5 8.58 1.70 14.68
C GLY A 5 8.04 0.86 13.54
N GLU A 6 6.90 0.22 13.76
CA GLU A 6 6.20 -0.53 12.73
C GLU A 6 4.76 -0.03 12.58
N GLN A 7 4.25 -0.07 11.35
CA GLN A 7 2.86 0.27 11.05
C GLN A 7 2.35 -0.55 9.87
N LEU A 8 1.13 -1.09 10.01
CA LEU A 8 0.40 -1.75 8.92
C LEU A 8 -0.72 -0.86 8.41
N VAL A 9 -0.69 -0.51 7.13
CA VAL A 9 -1.69 0.31 6.45
C VAL A 9 -2.45 -0.51 5.42
N LYS A 10 -3.75 -0.65 5.63
CA LYS A 10 -4.62 -1.34 4.67
C LYS A 10 -4.96 -0.39 3.53
N LYS A 11 -4.83 -0.86 2.30
CA LYS A 11 -5.34 -0.11 1.16
C LYS A 11 -6.88 -0.12 1.19
N ALA A 12 -7.49 1.06 1.14
CA ALA A 12 -8.92 1.21 0.96
C ALA A 12 -9.34 0.53 -0.35
N THR A 13 -10.35 -0.34 -0.26
CA THR A 13 -10.96 -0.95 -1.44
C THR A 13 -11.82 0.09 -2.14
N THR A 14 -11.52 0.39 -3.40
CA THR A 14 -12.38 1.27 -4.21
C THR A 14 -13.59 0.51 -4.75
N GLY A 15 -14.63 1.23 -5.19
CA GLY A 15 -15.79 0.63 -5.85
C GLY A 15 -15.42 -0.23 -7.06
N ALA A 16 -14.39 0.17 -7.81
CA ALA A 16 -13.82 -0.62 -8.90
C ALA A 16 -13.19 -1.94 -8.43
N ASP A 17 -12.54 -1.96 -7.26
CA ASP A 17 -11.99 -3.18 -6.67
C ASP A 17 -13.11 -4.13 -6.22
N TRP A 18 -14.19 -3.56 -5.67
CA TRP A 18 -15.38 -4.34 -5.29
C TRP A 18 -16.06 -4.93 -6.52
N ALA A 19 -16.24 -4.15 -7.58
CA ALA A 19 -16.80 -4.61 -8.85
C ALA A 19 -15.97 -5.76 -9.47
N LYS A 20 -14.63 -5.66 -9.45
CA LYS A 20 -13.75 -6.76 -9.88
C LYS A 20 -13.94 -8.01 -9.03
N ARG A 21 -14.01 -7.87 -7.70
CA ARG A 21 -14.24 -8.99 -6.78
C ARG A 21 -15.56 -9.69 -7.05
N ILE A 22 -16.66 -8.95 -7.19
CA ILE A 22 -17.96 -9.53 -7.55
C ILE A 22 -17.86 -10.19 -8.92
N GLY A 23 -17.31 -9.50 -9.91
CA GLY A 23 -17.24 -10.00 -11.29
C GLY A 23 -16.54 -11.35 -11.36
N ILE A 24 -15.41 -11.49 -10.66
CA ILE A 24 -14.68 -12.75 -10.55
C ILE A 24 -15.48 -13.80 -9.77
N ALA A 25 -16.14 -13.42 -8.67
CA ALA A 25 -17.00 -14.32 -7.91
C ALA A 25 -18.15 -14.89 -8.74
N VAL A 26 -18.86 -14.04 -9.49
CA VAL A 26 -19.97 -14.44 -10.35
C VAL A 26 -19.47 -15.32 -11.49
N LEU A 27 -18.39 -14.93 -12.19
CA LEU A 27 -17.80 -15.74 -13.26
C LEU A 27 -17.36 -17.13 -12.76
N GLY A 28 -16.69 -17.18 -11.61
CA GLY A 28 -16.23 -18.44 -11.02
C GLY A 28 -17.39 -19.35 -10.59
N LEU A 29 -18.44 -18.78 -10.02
CA LEU A 29 -19.66 -19.53 -9.65
C LEU A 29 -20.39 -20.06 -10.88
N VAL A 30 -20.59 -19.22 -11.91
CA VAL A 30 -21.25 -19.62 -13.17
C VAL A 30 -20.46 -20.76 -13.84
N LEU A 31 -19.13 -20.65 -13.91
CA LEU A 31 -18.28 -21.71 -14.45
C LEU A 31 -18.45 -23.02 -13.68
N ALA A 32 -18.41 -22.97 -12.35
CA ALA A 32 -18.59 -24.16 -11.52
C ALA A 32 -19.99 -24.78 -11.71
N THR A 33 -21.04 -23.96 -11.79
CA THR A 33 -22.41 -24.43 -12.04
C THR A 33 -22.54 -25.10 -13.40
N VAL A 34 -21.98 -24.52 -14.46
CA VAL A 34 -22.01 -25.11 -15.82
C VAL A 34 -21.27 -26.44 -15.85
N LEU A 35 -20.10 -26.54 -15.20
CA LEU A 35 -19.34 -27.79 -15.12
C LEU A 35 -20.09 -28.88 -14.35
N MET A 36 -20.75 -28.52 -13.24
CA MET A 36 -21.58 -29.44 -12.47
C MET A 36 -22.80 -29.91 -13.26
N TRP A 37 -23.47 -29.01 -13.97
CA TRP A 37 -24.60 -29.32 -14.85
C TRP A 37 -24.16 -30.29 -15.95
N LEU A 38 -23.10 -29.97 -16.69
CA LEU A 38 -22.55 -30.85 -17.72
C LEU A 38 -22.14 -32.22 -17.17
N SER A 39 -21.54 -32.29 -15.97
CA SER A 39 -21.18 -33.55 -15.34
C SER A 39 -22.41 -34.42 -15.08
N PHE A 40 -23.50 -33.83 -14.58
CA PHE A 40 -24.74 -34.55 -14.30
C PHE A 40 -25.37 -35.15 -15.57
N PHE A 41 -25.38 -34.41 -16.68
CA PHE A 41 -25.98 -34.88 -17.94
C PHE A 41 -25.12 -35.89 -18.70
N THR A 42 -23.79 -35.80 -18.60
CA THR A 42 -22.86 -36.66 -19.35
C THR A 42 -22.38 -37.87 -18.56
N GLY A 43 -22.48 -37.85 -17.23
CA GLY A 43 -21.91 -38.88 -16.35
C GLY A 43 -20.39 -38.78 -16.19
N PHE A 44 -19.72 -37.79 -16.79
CA PHE A 44 -18.28 -37.63 -16.70
C PHE A 44 -17.86 -37.01 -15.36
N MET A 45 -17.38 -37.85 -14.44
CA MET A 45 -16.93 -37.42 -13.11
C MET A 45 -15.75 -36.43 -13.11
N ILE A 46 -14.94 -36.42 -14.19
CA ILE A 46 -13.83 -35.46 -14.30
C ILE A 46 -14.32 -34.00 -14.29
N LEU A 47 -15.52 -33.74 -14.80
CA LEU A 47 -16.11 -32.40 -14.80
C LEU A 47 -16.46 -31.92 -13.39
N THR A 48 -16.87 -32.83 -12.50
CA THR A 48 -17.07 -32.52 -11.07
C THR A 48 -15.76 -32.13 -10.40
N MET A 49 -14.66 -32.85 -10.68
CA MET A 49 -13.35 -32.48 -10.14
C MET A 49 -12.90 -31.10 -10.63
N LEU A 50 -13.14 -30.79 -11.91
CA LEU A 50 -12.86 -29.46 -12.46
C LEU A 50 -13.72 -28.37 -11.81
N ALA A 51 -15.00 -28.64 -11.50
CA ALA A 51 -15.86 -27.70 -10.80
C ALA A 51 -15.36 -27.40 -9.39
N VAL A 52 -14.95 -28.43 -8.64
CA VAL A 52 -14.34 -28.27 -7.31
C VAL A 52 -13.02 -27.48 -7.42
N GLY A 53 -12.19 -27.80 -8.42
CA GLY A 53 -10.96 -27.06 -8.70
C GLY A 53 -11.21 -25.58 -9.03
N ALA A 54 -12.27 -25.28 -9.79
CA ALA A 54 -12.68 -23.92 -10.11
C ALA A 54 -13.13 -23.14 -8.85
N LEU A 55 -13.91 -23.77 -7.96
CA LEU A 55 -14.30 -23.17 -6.69
C LEU A 55 -13.11 -22.92 -5.76
N PHE A 56 -12.19 -23.88 -5.68
CA PHE A 56 -10.94 -23.71 -4.93
C PHE A 56 -10.10 -22.56 -5.51
N GLY A 57 -9.92 -22.53 -6.83
CA GLY A 57 -9.23 -21.46 -7.53
C GLY A 57 -9.88 -20.09 -7.30
N LEU A 58 -11.21 -20.04 -7.28
CA LEU A 58 -11.97 -18.83 -6.98
C LEU A 58 -11.66 -18.29 -5.58
N VAL A 59 -11.76 -19.13 -4.54
CA VAL A 59 -11.43 -18.73 -3.16
C VAL A 59 -9.98 -18.27 -3.06
N TRP A 60 -9.05 -18.99 -3.69
CA TRP A 60 -7.63 -18.64 -3.70
C TRP A 60 -7.32 -17.30 -4.38
N LEU A 61 -8.08 -16.96 -5.42
CA LEU A 61 -7.96 -15.69 -6.15
C LEU A 61 -8.60 -14.54 -5.37
N LEU A 62 -9.79 -14.73 -4.81
CA LEU A 62 -10.48 -13.74 -3.97
C LEU A 62 -9.64 -13.33 -2.76
N THR A 63 -9.01 -14.30 -2.09
CA THR A 63 -8.11 -14.03 -0.95
C THR A 63 -6.83 -13.29 -1.36
N GLY A 64 -6.41 -13.36 -2.62
CA GLY A 64 -5.24 -12.65 -3.15
C GLY A 64 -5.47 -11.18 -3.51
N MET A 65 -6.72 -10.69 -3.44
CA MET A 65 -7.09 -9.34 -3.89
C MET A 65 -7.03 -8.26 -2.80
N SER A 66 -6.54 -8.56 -1.60
CA SER A 66 -6.27 -7.54 -0.57
C SER A 66 -4.81 -7.11 -0.63
N TYR A 67 -4.58 -5.81 -0.45
CA TYR A 67 -3.24 -5.24 -0.35
C TYR A 67 -3.13 -4.45 0.94
N GLU A 68 -2.01 -4.64 1.61
CA GLU A 68 -1.62 -3.93 2.82
C GLU A 68 -0.17 -3.49 2.63
N TYR A 69 0.20 -2.37 3.23
CA TYR A 69 1.55 -1.86 3.26
C TYR A 69 2.06 -1.95 4.69
N GLU A 70 3.32 -2.31 4.84
CA GLU A 70 4.01 -2.36 6.11
C GLU A 70 5.16 -1.35 6.05
N TYR A 71 5.18 -0.46 7.04
CA TYR A 71 6.24 0.54 7.21
C TYR A 71 7.05 0.11 8.42
N ILE A 72 8.35 -0.03 8.24
CA ILE A 72 9.28 -0.37 9.31
C ILE A 72 10.37 0.69 9.31
N LEU A 73 10.44 1.46 10.39
CA LEU A 73 11.53 2.38 10.66
C LEU A 73 12.47 1.72 11.65
N THR A 74 13.72 1.52 11.26
CA THR A 74 14.77 0.95 12.10
C THR A 74 16.00 1.84 12.05
N ASN A 75 16.28 2.54 13.15
CA ASN A 75 17.35 3.51 13.26
C ASN A 75 17.25 4.57 12.15
N ASP A 76 18.04 4.40 11.08
CA ASP A 76 18.13 5.30 9.93
C ASP A 76 17.48 4.75 8.64
N ASP A 77 16.96 3.51 8.65
CA ASP A 77 16.39 2.89 7.46
C ASP A 77 14.86 2.80 7.58
N LEU A 78 14.15 3.27 6.55
CA LEU A 78 12.71 3.10 6.38
C LEU A 78 12.43 2.09 5.27
N ASP A 79 11.96 0.93 5.70
CA ASP A 79 11.53 -0.16 4.83
C ASP A 79 10.03 -0.05 4.56
N ILE A 80 9.66 -0.14 3.28
CA ILE A 80 8.27 -0.17 2.83
C ILE A 80 8.02 -1.50 2.12
N ASP A 81 7.22 -2.35 2.74
CA ASP A 81 6.88 -3.67 2.25
C ASP A 81 5.40 -3.72 1.81
N LYS A 82 5.12 -4.35 0.67
CA LYS A 82 3.76 -4.64 0.21
C LYS A 82 3.38 -6.06 0.60
N ILE A 83 2.29 -6.22 1.33
CA ILE A 83 1.68 -7.50 1.68
C ILE A 83 0.45 -7.72 0.79
N THR A 84 0.44 -8.82 0.04
CA THR A 84 -0.68 -9.22 -0.82
C THR A 84 -1.37 -10.46 -0.24
N GLY A 85 -2.69 -10.37 -0.07
CA GLY A 85 -3.53 -11.47 0.42
C GLY A 85 -3.11 -12.05 1.77
N LYS A 86 -2.48 -11.22 2.62
CA LYS A 86 -1.87 -11.62 3.92
C LYS A 86 -0.89 -12.80 3.83
N ARG A 87 -0.35 -13.09 2.65
CA ARG A 87 0.48 -14.28 2.39
C ARG A 87 1.82 -13.99 1.72
N LYS A 88 1.86 -12.97 0.85
CA LYS A 88 3.07 -12.63 0.08
C LYS A 88 3.53 -11.23 0.42
N ARG A 89 4.70 -11.12 1.05
CA ARG A 89 5.39 -9.85 1.29
C ARG A 89 6.40 -9.58 0.17
N LYS A 90 6.41 -8.37 -0.37
CA LYS A 90 7.38 -7.89 -1.37
C LYS A 90 7.86 -6.50 -0.97
N ARG A 91 9.16 -6.35 -0.75
CA ARG A 91 9.79 -5.05 -0.48
C ARG A 91 9.65 -4.14 -1.69
N LEU A 92 9.08 -2.95 -1.46
CA LEU A 92 8.94 -1.92 -2.50
C LEU A 92 10.17 -1.04 -2.55
N ILE A 93 10.61 -0.53 -1.40
CA ILE A 93 11.78 0.32 -1.29
C ILE A 93 12.32 0.33 0.14
N THR A 94 13.63 0.56 0.25
CA THR A 94 14.30 0.93 1.50
C THR A 94 14.89 2.31 1.31
N LEU A 95 14.49 3.26 2.16
CA LEU A 95 14.98 4.63 2.11
C LEU A 95 15.84 4.93 3.34
N LYS A 96 16.94 5.63 3.11
CA LYS A 96 17.80 6.09 4.21
C LYS A 96 17.32 7.45 4.69
N MET A 97 17.10 7.58 5.98
CA MET A 97 16.66 8.82 6.61
C MET A 97 17.68 9.95 6.45
N ASN A 98 18.97 9.62 6.42
CA ASN A 98 20.03 10.60 6.19
C ASN A 98 20.07 11.18 4.77
N THR A 99 19.41 10.55 3.79
CA THR A 99 19.33 11.04 2.40
C THR A 99 18.00 11.71 2.09
N VAL A 100 17.13 11.89 3.10
CA VAL A 100 15.87 12.62 2.94
C VAL A 100 16.16 14.08 2.71
N GLU A 101 15.55 14.63 1.67
CA GLU A 101 15.62 16.03 1.29
C GLU A 101 14.35 16.78 1.72
N GLU A 102 13.19 16.14 1.59
CA GLU A 102 11.90 16.75 1.88
C GLU A 102 10.95 15.76 2.56
N PHE A 103 10.15 16.27 3.49
CA PHE A 103 9.07 15.54 4.15
C PHE A 103 7.91 16.49 4.44
N GLY A 104 6.67 16.04 4.22
CA GLY A 104 5.49 16.86 4.46
C GLY A 104 4.18 16.17 4.12
N ILE A 105 3.08 16.90 4.24
CA ILE A 105 1.74 16.46 3.83
C ILE A 105 1.68 16.48 2.30
N TYR A 106 1.12 15.43 1.70
CA TYR A 106 0.95 15.30 0.26
C TYR A 106 -0.29 16.04 -0.20
N ASP A 107 -0.11 17.02 -1.10
CA ASP A 107 -1.16 17.85 -1.69
C ASP A 107 -1.41 17.57 -3.19
N GLY A 108 -0.69 16.59 -3.78
CA GLY A 108 -0.81 16.25 -5.20
C GLY A 108 0.15 17.00 -6.13
N SER A 109 0.74 18.11 -5.67
CA SER A 109 1.70 18.94 -6.43
C SER A 109 3.15 18.77 -5.97
N ASN A 110 3.37 18.17 -4.79
CA ASN A 110 4.72 17.94 -4.27
C ASN A 110 5.49 16.92 -5.12
N GLY A 111 6.81 17.06 -5.19
CA GLY A 111 7.70 16.04 -5.77
C GLY A 111 7.69 15.92 -7.30
N THR A 112 7.27 16.95 -8.02
CA THR A 112 7.29 17.03 -9.50
C THR A 112 8.65 16.78 -10.15
N ASN A 113 9.75 16.88 -9.40
CA ASN A 113 11.12 16.63 -9.87
C ASN A 113 11.70 15.31 -9.31
N ALA A 114 10.89 14.28 -9.07
CA ALA A 114 11.37 12.96 -8.64
C ALA A 114 11.60 12.02 -9.83
N ASP A 115 12.71 11.29 -9.82
CA ASP A 115 13.07 10.31 -10.85
C ASP A 115 12.20 9.04 -10.77
N ALA A 116 11.76 8.70 -9.55
CA ALA A 116 10.91 7.55 -9.28
C ALA A 116 9.88 7.90 -8.21
N THR A 117 8.67 7.34 -8.32
CA THR A 117 7.61 7.50 -7.31
C THR A 117 7.13 6.14 -6.83
N VAL A 118 7.13 5.94 -5.52
CA VAL A 118 6.61 4.76 -4.83
C VAL A 118 5.35 5.17 -4.08
N ILE A 119 4.21 4.57 -4.45
CA ILE A 119 2.93 4.82 -3.80
C ILE A 119 2.61 3.64 -2.88
N ALA A 120 2.65 3.91 -1.58
CA ALA A 120 2.35 3.00 -0.50
C ALA A 120 1.29 3.56 0.45
N SER A 121 0.38 4.42 -0.03
CA SER A 121 -0.71 5.00 0.75
C SER A 121 -1.90 4.04 0.90
N ASP A 122 -2.81 4.40 1.80
CA ASP A 122 -4.14 3.77 1.93
C ASP A 122 -5.01 3.96 0.66
N GLY A 123 -4.58 4.78 -0.30
CA GLY A 123 -5.28 5.03 -1.56
C GLY A 123 -6.44 6.02 -1.46
N THR A 124 -6.68 6.62 -0.29
CA THR A 124 -7.67 7.71 -0.14
C THR A 124 -7.05 9.07 -0.42
N ASN A 125 -5.72 9.18 -0.30
CA ASN A 125 -4.95 10.43 -0.30
C ASN A 125 -5.37 11.42 0.81
N ILE A 126 -6.22 11.00 1.75
CA ILE A 126 -6.61 11.80 2.90
C ILE A 126 -5.49 11.67 3.93
N ASN A 127 -4.92 12.81 4.34
CA ASN A 127 -3.78 12.85 5.27
C ASN A 127 -2.58 12.00 4.81
N ALA A 128 -2.39 11.86 3.50
CA ALA A 128 -1.19 11.24 2.97
C ALA A 128 0.02 12.14 3.21
N TYR A 129 1.18 11.54 3.43
CA TYR A 129 2.47 12.21 3.54
C TYR A 129 3.33 11.84 2.34
N TYR A 130 4.24 12.75 2.00
CA TYR A 130 5.28 12.49 1.03
C TYR A 130 6.66 12.60 1.69
N LEU A 131 7.60 11.83 1.17
CA LEU A 131 9.01 11.86 1.55
C LEU A 131 9.86 11.74 0.28
N ILE A 132 10.82 12.66 0.10
CA ILE A 132 11.76 12.63 -1.03
C ILE A 132 13.14 12.32 -0.48
N ALA A 133 13.76 11.25 -0.99
CA ALA A 133 15.09 10.84 -0.58
C ALA A 133 15.94 10.40 -1.78
N LYS A 134 17.25 10.56 -1.66
CA LYS A 134 18.18 9.99 -2.65
C LYS A 134 18.33 8.49 -2.42
N HIS A 135 17.97 7.72 -3.43
CA HIS A 135 18.14 6.28 -3.51
C HIS A 135 19.30 5.93 -4.45
N LYS A 136 20.16 4.98 -4.05
CA LYS A 136 21.38 4.63 -4.80
C LYS A 136 21.11 4.20 -6.25
N THR A 137 20.02 3.46 -6.47
CA THR A 137 19.69 2.84 -7.75
C THR A 137 18.61 3.60 -8.52
N HIS A 138 17.80 4.42 -7.83
CA HIS A 138 16.60 5.03 -8.40
C HIS A 138 16.66 6.57 -8.40
N GLY A 139 17.79 7.15 -8.02
CA GLY A 139 17.96 8.60 -8.00
C GLY A 139 17.10 9.25 -6.92
N ARG A 140 16.51 10.38 -7.24
CA ARG A 140 15.63 11.14 -6.34
C ARG A 140 14.25 10.46 -6.29
N THR A 141 14.01 9.65 -5.26
CA THR A 141 12.79 8.88 -5.14
C THR A 141 11.79 9.56 -4.21
N MET A 142 10.56 9.72 -4.68
CA MET A 142 9.41 10.13 -3.90
C MET A 142 8.67 8.92 -3.35
N LEU A 143 8.38 8.92 -2.05
CA LEU A 143 7.49 7.98 -1.38
C LEU A 143 6.22 8.71 -0.97
N ILE A 144 5.06 8.19 -1.36
CA ILE A 144 3.74 8.66 -0.89
C ILE A 144 3.14 7.55 -0.02
N PHE A 145 2.77 7.87 1.21
CA PHE A 145 2.34 6.89 2.21
C PHE A 145 1.40 7.53 3.24
N SER A 146 0.71 6.71 4.04
CA SER A 146 -0.29 7.21 5.01
C SER A 146 0.13 6.85 6.45
N PRO A 147 1.21 7.45 6.98
CA PRO A 147 1.70 7.15 8.32
C PRO A 147 0.73 7.64 9.40
N ASP A 148 0.67 6.92 10.52
CA ASP A 148 -0.05 7.39 11.70
C ASP A 148 0.77 8.45 12.47
N ALA A 149 0.16 9.11 13.46
CA ALA A 149 0.81 10.16 14.23
C ALA A 149 2.14 9.70 14.87
N ARG A 150 2.17 8.45 15.35
CA ARG A 150 3.36 7.85 15.97
C ARG A 150 4.49 7.67 14.94
N MET A 151 4.18 7.15 13.75
CA MET A 151 5.14 6.97 12.67
C MET A 151 5.67 8.32 12.15
N VAL A 152 4.80 9.33 12.04
CA VAL A 152 5.22 10.70 11.69
C VAL A 152 6.20 11.26 12.73
N GLU A 153 5.91 11.13 14.02
CA GLU A 153 6.81 11.58 15.09
C GLU A 153 8.18 10.88 15.01
N MET A 154 8.18 9.55 14.85
CA MET A 154 9.42 8.80 14.73
C MET A 154 10.24 9.24 13.50
N ILE A 155 9.60 9.41 12.34
CA ILE A 155 10.27 9.94 11.14
C ILE A 155 10.84 11.33 11.42
N LEU A 156 10.04 12.26 11.97
CA LEU A 156 10.50 13.61 12.31
C LEU A 156 11.69 13.61 13.28
N THR A 157 11.79 12.64 14.18
CA THR A 157 12.94 12.53 15.09
C THR A 157 14.21 12.03 14.41
N THR A 158 14.09 11.17 13.39
CA THR A 158 15.22 10.62 12.65
C THR A 158 15.69 11.51 11.50
N LEU A 159 14.84 12.44 11.03
CA LEU A 159 15.19 13.33 9.92
C LEU A 159 16.42 14.22 10.22
N PRO A 160 17.22 14.56 9.20
CA PRO A 160 18.27 15.55 9.32
C PRO A 160 17.72 16.88 9.84
N TYR A 161 18.48 17.56 10.70
CA TYR A 161 18.01 18.75 11.43
C TYR A 161 17.36 19.82 10.55
N LYS A 162 17.96 20.13 9.40
CA LYS A 162 17.43 21.12 8.45
C LYS A 162 16.05 20.72 7.92
N VAL A 163 15.93 19.49 7.44
CA VAL A 163 14.68 18.94 6.89
C VAL A 163 13.61 18.84 7.96
N LYS A 164 13.99 18.45 9.18
CA LYS A 164 13.08 18.40 10.34
C LYS A 164 12.43 19.76 10.61
N GLN A 165 13.22 20.83 10.63
CA GLN A 165 12.70 22.17 10.88
C GLN A 165 11.72 22.62 9.79
N GLU A 166 12.09 22.44 8.53
CA GLU A 166 11.24 22.79 7.39
C GLU A 166 9.94 21.97 7.39
N ALA A 167 10.03 20.66 7.60
CA ALA A 167 8.87 19.77 7.65
C ALA A 167 7.91 20.15 8.80
N THR A 168 8.45 20.41 9.99
CA THR A 168 7.65 20.80 11.16
C THR A 168 6.90 22.12 10.90
N GLN A 169 7.57 23.10 10.30
CA GLN A 169 6.94 24.38 9.94
C GLN A 169 5.82 24.19 8.92
N ARG A 170 6.06 23.41 7.85
CA ARG A 170 5.05 23.13 6.81
C ARG A 170 3.83 22.41 7.37
N ILE A 171 4.05 21.37 8.18
CA ILE A 171 2.97 20.59 8.79
C ILE A 171 2.12 21.49 9.70
N ASN A 172 2.74 22.33 10.51
CA ASN A 172 2.02 23.23 11.42
C ASN A 172 1.26 24.32 10.66
N ALA A 173 1.81 24.86 9.57
CA ALA A 173 1.13 25.84 8.74
C ALA A 173 -0.17 25.27 8.14
N ILE A 174 -0.11 24.06 7.59
CA ILE A 174 -1.29 23.39 6.99
C ILE A 174 -2.35 23.10 8.05
N LYS A 175 -1.94 22.62 9.23
CA LYS A 175 -2.87 22.39 10.34
C LYS A 175 -3.58 23.67 10.80
N ALA A 176 -2.83 24.77 10.92
CA ALA A 176 -3.38 26.06 11.34
C ALA A 176 -4.38 26.65 10.33
N ASP A 177 -4.24 26.35 9.05
CA ASP A 177 -5.21 26.77 8.03
C ASP A 177 -6.46 25.87 8.03
N SER A 178 -6.32 24.57 8.29
CA SER A 178 -7.47 23.65 8.41
C SER A 178 -8.36 23.90 9.63
N GLU A 179 -7.85 24.57 10.67
CA GLU A 179 -8.63 24.93 11.87
C GLU A 179 -9.40 26.26 11.73
N LYS A 180 -9.18 27.00 10.63
CA LYS A 180 -9.85 28.28 10.35
C LYS A 180 -11.08 28.15 9.43
N GLU A 181 -11.25 27.01 8.76
CA GLU A 181 -12.46 26.64 8.01
C GLU A 181 -13.47 25.89 8.89
#